data_AF-A0A949JSS4-F1
#
_entry.id   AF-A0A949JSS4-F1
#
_cell.length_a   1.000
_cell.length_b   1.000
_cell.length_c   1.000
_cell.angle_alpha   90.00
_cell.angle_beta   90.00
_cell.angle_gamma   90.00
#
_symmetry.space_group_name_H-M   'P 1'
#
loop_
_entity.id
_entity.type
_entity.pdbx_description
1 polymer ?
#
loop_
_entity_poly.entity_id
_entity_poly.type
_entity_poly.pdbx_seq_one_letter_code
_entity_poly.pdbx_strand_id
1 'polypeptide(L)'
;VPIITTRWKSIPDIVEDEVTGLLIQPGSPEQILRAFDRLASDKELYETLSSGGYEFARTFSEKTVVKTLLIDEILGLNKKNQE
;
A
#
# COMPACT_ATOMS: atom_id res chain seq x y z
N VAL A 1 -4.75 10.87 0.09
CA VAL A 1 -3.84 11.37 -0.97
C VAL A 1 -3.19 10.14 -1.57
N PRO A 2 -3.22 9.97 -2.89
CA PRO A 2 -2.63 8.81 -3.55
C PRO A 2 -1.10 8.90 -3.55
N ILE A 3 -0.44 7.75 -3.73
CA ILE A 3 1.02 7.68 -3.87
C ILE A 3 1.41 7.19 -5.27
N ILE A 4 2.50 7.75 -5.79
CA ILE A 4 3.23 7.20 -6.95
C ILE A 4 4.58 6.75 -6.41
N THR A 5 4.92 5.48 -6.61
CA THR A 5 6.19 4.91 -6.11
C THR A 5 6.76 3.91 -7.10
N THR A 6 8.00 3.49 -6.87
CA THR A 6 8.69 2.58 -7.80
C THR A 6 8.39 1.11 -7.49
N ARG A 7 8.32 0.29 -8.54
CA ARG A 7 8.40 -1.17 -8.45
C ARG A 7 9.85 -1.58 -8.11
N TRP A 8 10.24 -1.36 -6.87
CA TRP A 8 11.62 -1.59 -6.40
C TRP A 8 11.64 -2.31 -5.06
N LYS A 9 12.41 -3.39 -4.99
CA LYS A 9 12.59 -4.21 -3.79
C LYS A 9 11.25 -4.58 -3.15
N SER A 10 11.05 -4.28 -1.87
CA SER A 10 9.87 -4.64 -1.08
C SER A 10 8.71 -3.65 -1.22
N ILE A 11 8.81 -2.61 -2.04
CA ILE A 11 7.71 -1.67 -2.25
C ILE A 11 6.47 -2.37 -2.85
N PRO A 12 6.59 -3.25 -3.86
CA PRO A 12 5.44 -4.00 -4.38
C PRO A 12 4.80 -4.96 -3.37
N ASP A 13 5.47 -5.27 -2.25
CA ASP A 13 4.91 -6.12 -1.19
C ASP A 13 3.91 -5.34 -0.31
N ILE A 14 4.01 -3.99 -0.29
CA ILE A 14 3.16 -3.11 0.52
C ILE A 14 2.37 -2.09 -0.31
N VAL A 15 2.55 -2.08 -1.64
CA VAL A 15 1.80 -1.23 -2.57
C VAL A 15 1.28 -2.09 -3.71
N GLU A 16 -0.03 -2.27 -3.73
CA GLU A 16 -0.76 -2.87 -4.83
C GLU A 16 -1.12 -1.80 -5.88
N ASP A 17 -0.69 -2.06 -7.11
CA ASP A 17 -0.87 -1.16 -8.26
C ASP A 17 -2.36 -0.96 -8.57
N GLU A 18 -2.75 0.29 -8.81
CA GLU A 18 -4.13 0.71 -9.08
C GLU A 18 -5.13 0.48 -7.93
N VAL A 19 -4.68 -0.02 -6.77
CA VAL A 19 -5.51 -0.24 -5.57
C VAL A 19 -5.08 0.67 -4.42
N THR A 20 -3.79 0.67 -4.09
CA THR A 20 -3.24 1.43 -2.95
C THR A 20 -2.22 2.50 -3.37
N GLY A 21 -1.74 2.41 -4.61
CA GLY A 21 -0.88 3.40 -5.25
C GLY A 21 -0.66 3.07 -6.73
N LEU A 22 0.19 3.84 -7.39
CA LEU A 22 0.69 3.53 -8.74
C LEU A 22 2.16 3.11 -8.68
N LEU A 23 2.48 1.99 -9.34
CA LEU A 23 3.84 1.45 -9.43
C LEU A 23 4.48 1.80 -10.77
N ILE A 24 5.58 2.55 -10.72
CA ILE A 24 6.39 2.93 -11.88
C ILE A 24 7.76 2.27 -11.88
N GLN A 25 8.48 2.30 -12.99
CA GLN A 25 9.87 1.86 -13.06
C GLN A 25 10.83 2.90 -12.44
N PRO A 26 11.87 2.47 -11.72
CA PRO A 26 12.93 3.36 -11.27
C PRO A 26 13.58 4.10 -12.44
N GLY A 27 13.88 5.40 -12.24
CA GLY A 27 14.60 6.19 -13.24
C GLY A 27 13.79 6.50 -14.52
N SER A 28 12.45 6.44 -14.47
CA SER A 28 11.59 6.85 -15.59
C SER A 28 10.75 8.09 -15.25
N PRO A 29 11.27 9.31 -15.53
CA PRO A 29 10.48 10.54 -15.45
C PRO A 29 9.21 10.52 -16.29
N GLU A 30 9.22 9.80 -17.42
CA GLU A 30 8.08 9.71 -18.32
C GLU A 30 6.91 8.95 -17.67
N GLN A 31 7.20 7.95 -16.84
CA GLN A 31 6.17 7.24 -16.07
C GLN A 31 5.63 8.09 -14.93
N ILE A 32 6.46 8.93 -14.31
CA ILE A 32 6.00 9.89 -13.30
C ILE A 32 4.98 10.85 -13.93
N LEU A 33 5.32 11.45 -15.07
CA LEU A 33 4.42 12.37 -15.78
C LEU A 33 3.09 11.71 -16.15
N ARG A 34 3.13 10.51 -16.75
CA ARG A 34 1.91 9.75 -17.06
C ARG A 34 1.08 9.45 -15.83
N ALA A 35 1.71 9.10 -14.70
CA ALA A 35 1.00 8.85 -13.46
C ALA A 35 0.34 10.12 -12.91
N PHE A 36 1.01 11.28 -12.99
CA PHE A 36 0.40 12.57 -12.64
C PHE A 36 -0.79 12.91 -13.52
N ASP A 37 -0.65 12.76 -14.85
CA ASP A 37 -1.74 13.05 -15.79
C ASP A 37 -2.96 12.15 -15.53
N ARG A 38 -2.73 10.86 -15.24
CA ARG A 38 -3.80 9.93 -14.82
C ARG A 38 -4.50 10.42 -13.56
N LEU A 39 -3.74 10.72 -12.50
CA LEU A 39 -4.33 11.17 -11.23
C LEU A 39 -5.07 12.52 -11.37
N ALA A 40 -4.63 13.39 -12.28
CA ALA A 40 -5.24 14.69 -12.51
C ALA A 40 -6.52 14.61 -13.36
N SER A 41 -6.61 13.65 -14.28
CA SER A 41 -7.75 13.49 -15.19
C SER A 41 -8.77 12.44 -14.75
N ASP A 42 -8.39 11.50 -13.90
CA ASP A 42 -9.25 10.42 -13.41
C ASP A 42 -9.52 10.58 -11.90
N LYS A 43 -10.66 11.19 -11.60
CA LYS A 43 -11.10 11.44 -10.22
C LYS A 43 -11.42 10.14 -9.48
N GLU A 44 -11.99 9.15 -10.16
CA GLU A 44 -12.35 7.87 -9.54
C GLU A 44 -11.10 7.10 -9.13
N LEU A 45 -10.08 7.08 -10.00
CA LEU A 45 -8.77 6.52 -9.66
C LEU A 45 -8.14 7.25 -8.46
N TYR A 46 -8.17 8.59 -8.46
CA TYR A 46 -7.63 9.38 -7.34
C TYR A 46 -8.28 9.02 -6.00
N GLU A 47 -9.61 8.87 -5.97
CA GLU A 47 -10.38 8.52 -4.77
C GLU A 47 -10.10 7.08 -4.34
N THR A 48 -10.09 6.14 -5.29
CA THR A 48 -9.78 4.72 -5.06
C THR A 48 -8.42 4.56 -4.40
N LEU A 49 -7.37 5.14 -5.00
CA LEU A 49 -6.02 5.06 -4.49
C LEU A 49 -5.85 5.76 -3.14
N SER A 50 -6.51 6.91 -2.95
CA SER A 50 -6.49 7.62 -1.67
C SER A 50 -7.11 6.82 -0.54
N SER A 51 -8.26 6.19 -0.79
CA SER A 51 -8.98 5.41 0.19
C SER A 51 -8.26 4.08 0.47
N GLY A 52 -7.88 3.36 -0.59
CA GLY A 52 -7.17 2.08 -0.48
C GLY A 52 -5.83 2.22 0.26
N GLY A 53 -5.03 3.24 -0.10
CA GLY A 53 -3.77 3.52 0.60
C GLY A 53 -3.98 3.90 2.08
N TYR A 54 -5.03 4.68 2.38
CA TYR A 54 -5.35 5.06 3.75
C TYR A 54 -5.78 3.86 4.61
N GLU A 55 -6.68 3.02 4.11
CA GLU A 55 -7.14 1.82 4.85
C GLU A 55 -6.01 0.81 5.04
N PHE A 56 -5.16 0.62 4.02
CA PHE A 56 -3.97 -0.23 4.15
C PHE A 56 -3.02 0.30 5.23
N ALA A 57 -2.70 1.60 5.23
CA ALA A 57 -1.80 2.21 6.21
C ALA A 57 -2.29 2.04 7.66
N ARG A 58 -3.61 2.00 7.90
CA ARG A 58 -4.18 1.78 9.25
C ARG A 58 -3.86 0.41 9.83
N THR A 59 -3.54 -0.57 8.99
CA THR A 59 -3.11 -1.90 9.45
C THR A 59 -1.71 -1.87 10.09
N PHE A 60 -0.92 -0.81 9.85
CA PHE A 60 0.44 -0.64 10.37
C PHE A 60 0.51 0.30 11.59
N SER A 61 -0.62 0.61 12.24
CA SER A 61 -0.58 1.41 13.47
C SER A 61 0.18 0.67 14.58
N GLU A 62 0.91 1.37 15.45
CA GLU A 62 1.62 0.76 16.60
C GLU A 62 0.70 -0.16 17.40
N LYS A 63 -0.53 0.30 17.66
CA LYS A 63 -1.55 -0.47 18.38
C LYS A 63 -1.90 -1.78 17.65
N THR A 64 -2.04 -1.73 16.32
CA THR A 64 -2.35 -2.90 15.51
C THR A 64 -1.16 -3.86 15.47
N VAL A 65 0.04 -3.36 15.17
CA VAL A 65 1.27 -4.15 15.08
C VAL A 65 1.60 -4.82 16.41
N VAL A 66 1.61 -4.07 17.52
CA VAL A 66 1.92 -4.60 18.85
C VAL A 66 0.91 -5.68 19.25
N LYS A 67 -0.38 -5.45 19.01
CA LYS A 67 -1.40 -6.44 19.37
C LYS A 67 -1.30 -7.70 18.52
N THR A 68 -1.34 -7.55 17.20
CA THR A 68 -1.56 -8.66 16.27
C THR A 68 -0.29 -9.44 15.96
N LEU A 69 0.87 -8.77 15.89
CA LEU A 69 2.14 -9.44 15.59
C LEU A 69 2.88 -9.85 16.85
N LEU A 70 2.95 -9.01 17.88
CA LEU A 70 3.79 -9.31 19.05
C LEU A 70 3.01 -10.03 20.16
N ILE A 71 1.91 -9.43 20.63
CA ILE A 71 1.17 -9.96 21.79
C ILE A 71 0.48 -11.28 21.44
N ASP A 72 -0.27 -11.32 20.33
CA ASP A 72 -1.01 -12.52 19.94
C ASP A 72 -0.06 -13.69 19.60
N GLU A 73 1.15 -13.42 19.10
CA GLU A 73 2.18 -14.43 18.85
C GLU A 73 2.81 -14.95 20.14
N ILE A 74 3.25 -14.06 21.04
CA ILE A 74 3.84 -14.44 22.35
C ILE A 74 2.83 -15.24 23.18
N LEU A 75 1.55 -14.86 23.15
CA LEU A 75 0.49 -15.52 23.88
C LEU A 75 -0.07 -16.76 23.17
N GLY A 76 0.41 -17.08 21.95
CA GLY A 76 -0.06 -18.23 21.16
C GLY A 76 -1.53 -18.13 20.74
N LEU A 77 -2.08 -16.92 20.69
CA LEU A 77 -3.46 -16.63 20.29
C LEU A 77 -3.60 -16.65 18.77
N ASN A 78 -2.50 -16.48 18.03
CA ASN A 78 -2.46 -16.52 16.57
C ASN A 78 -2.28 -17.95 16.02
N LYS A 79 -3.10 -18.91 16.47
CA LYS A 79 -3.18 -20.25 15.86
C LYS A 79 -4.26 -20.27 14.79
N LYS A 80 -3.99 -19.70 13.63
CA LYS A 80 -4.73 -20.02 12.41
C LYS A 80 -3.77 -20.28 11.25
N ASN A 81 -3.90 -21.49 10.71
CA ASN A 81 -3.36 -22.03 9.46
C ASN A 81 -1.98 -22.71 9.53
N GLN A 82 -1.92 -23.84 10.24
CA GLN A 82 -1.17 -25.01 9.77
C GLN A 82 -2.17 -25.99 9.15
N GLU A 83 -2.50 -25.80 7.88
CA GLU A 83 -3.02 -26.82 6.96
C GLU A 83 -2.45 -26.56 5.57
#